data_AF-A0A6P2CV94-F1
#
_entry.id   AF-A0A6P2CV94-F1
#
_cell.length_a   1.000
_cell.length_b   1.000
_cell.length_c   1.000
_cell.angle_alpha   90.00
_cell.angle_beta   90.00
_cell.angle_gamma   90.00
#
_symmetry.space_group_name_H-M   'P 1'
#
loop_
_entity.id
_entity.type
_entity.pdbx_description
1 polymer ?
#
loop_
_entity_poly.entity_id
_entity_poly.type
_entity_poly.pdbx_seq_one_letter_code
_entity_poly.pdbx_strand_id
1 'polypeptide(L)'
;MTVEERLENIEAMLVVLVERQQVREWYSVEEFARIVGRAEFTCREWCRLGRVRAEKRLSGRGAFPAWCISHPELLRYQREGLLPMKGNPLIADRLK
;
A
#
# COMPACT_ATOMS: atom_id res chain seq x y z
N MET A 1 8.06 21.35 -34.36
CA MET A 1 8.54 20.59 -33.21
C MET A 1 10.03 20.37 -33.38
N THR A 2 10.85 21.14 -32.67
CA THR A 2 12.31 21.03 -32.71
C THR A 2 12.80 19.89 -31.82
N VAL A 3 14.10 19.59 -31.86
CA VAL A 3 14.69 18.58 -30.97
C VAL A 3 14.67 19.06 -29.53
N GLU A 4 14.90 20.35 -29.31
CA GLU A 4 14.90 21.03 -28.01
C GLU A 4 13.52 20.95 -27.35
N GLU A 5 12.45 21.27 -28.10
CA GLU A 5 11.06 21.16 -27.61
C GLU A 5 10.71 19.72 -27.22
N ARG A 6 11.24 18.71 -27.93
CA ARG A 6 11.04 17.30 -27.56
C ARG A 6 11.80 16.93 -26.28
N LEU A 7 13.01 17.45 -26.10
CA LEU A 7 13.82 17.17 -24.92
C LEU A 7 13.18 17.76 -23.66
N GLU A 8 12.71 19.00 -23.72
CA GLU A 8 12.00 19.64 -22.59
C GLU A 8 10.73 18.87 -22.19
N ASN A 9 9.95 18.40 -23.18
CA ASN A 9 8.77 17.58 -22.91
C ASN A 9 9.13 16.24 -22.26
N ILE A 10 10.23 15.60 -22.70
CA ILE A 10 10.71 14.35 -22.10
C ILE A 10 11.20 14.58 -20.67
N GLU A 11 11.97 15.64 -20.41
CA GLU A 11 12.43 15.99 -19.06
C GLU A 11 11.26 16.24 -18.11
N ALA A 12 10.25 17.00 -18.54
CA ALA A 12 9.05 17.24 -17.73
C ALA A 12 8.32 15.94 -17.37
N MET A 13 8.19 15.01 -18.32
CA MET A 13 7.61 13.69 -18.06
C MET A 13 8.46 12.84 -17.10
N LEU A 14 9.79 12.89 -17.23
CA LEU A 14 10.71 12.16 -16.36
C LEU A 14 10.67 12.67 -14.92
N VAL A 15 10.62 13.99 -14.71
CA VAL A 15 10.48 14.59 -13.36
C VAL A 15 9.20 14.07 -12.69
N VAL A 16 8.07 14.09 -13.40
CA VAL A 16 6.79 13.58 -12.88
C VAL A 16 6.87 12.08 -12.54
N LEU A 17 7.59 11.29 -13.34
CA LEU A 17 7.77 9.86 -13.07
C LEU A 17 8.67 9.60 -11.86
N VAL A 18 9.75 10.36 -11.71
CA VAL A 18 10.69 10.25 -10.58
C VAL A 18 10.01 10.67 -9.27
N GLU A 19 9.24 11.77 -9.27
CA GLU A 19 8.46 12.20 -8.12
C GLU A 19 7.42 11.15 -7.69
N ARG A 20 6.78 10.48 -8.66
CA ARG A 20 5.85 9.37 -8.40
C ARG A 20 6.55 8.10 -7.94
N GLN A 21 7.83 7.93 -8.24
CA GLN A 21 8.64 6.75 -7.90
C GLN A 21 9.45 6.89 -6.61
N GLN A 22 9.25 7.93 -5.78
CA GLN A 22 9.85 7.93 -4.45
C GLN A 22 9.32 6.73 -3.65
N VAL A 23 10.12 5.66 -3.63
CA VAL A 23 9.89 4.46 -2.85
C VAL A 23 9.95 4.87 -1.38
N ARG A 24 8.79 4.87 -0.73
CA ARG A 24 8.69 5.08 0.70
C ARG A 24 8.87 3.75 1.38
N GLU A 25 9.61 3.73 2.48
CA GLU A 25 9.76 2.51 3.28
C GLU A 25 8.40 2.06 3.86
N TRP A 26 7.56 3.03 4.22
CA TRP A 26 6.25 2.83 4.83
C TRP A 26 5.18 3.70 4.16
N TYR A 27 4.00 3.12 4.01
CA TYR A 27 2.80 3.76 3.48
C TYR A 27 1.73 3.80 4.55
N SER A 28 1.00 4.92 4.63
CA SER A 28 -0.26 4.95 5.39
C SER A 28 -1.32 4.08 4.71
N VAL A 29 -2.42 3.76 5.41
CA VAL A 29 -3.56 3.05 4.81
C VAL A 29 -4.15 3.85 3.65
N GLU A 30 -4.20 5.18 3.77
CA GLU A 30 -4.71 6.08 2.73
C GLU A 30 -3.84 6.02 1.46
N GLU A 31 -2.52 6.04 1.62
CA GLU A 31 -1.57 5.95 0.51
C GLU A 31 -1.64 4.59 -0.17
N PHE A 32 -1.65 3.52 0.64
CA PHE A 32 -1.83 2.16 0.13
C PHE A 32 -3.14 2.03 -0.65
N ALA A 33 -4.24 2.59 -0.13
CA ALA A 33 -5.55 2.58 -0.78
C ALA A 33 -5.54 3.30 -2.13
N ARG A 34 -4.88 4.46 -2.21
CA ARG A 34 -4.67 5.18 -3.48
C ARG A 34 -3.86 4.36 -4.49
N ILE A 35 -2.80 3.67 -4.04
CA ILE A 35 -1.94 2.86 -4.93
C ILE A 35 -2.70 1.63 -5.46
N VAL A 36 -3.48 0.96 -4.61
CA VAL A 36 -4.16 -0.30 -4.98
C VAL A 36 -5.55 -0.11 -5.59
N GLY A 37 -6.02 1.13 -5.71
CA GLY A 37 -7.32 1.47 -6.30
C GLY A 37 -8.51 0.98 -5.48
N ARG A 38 -8.45 1.13 -4.15
CA ARG A 38 -9.49 0.66 -3.22
C ARG A 38 -9.89 1.73 -2.22
N ALA A 39 -11.04 1.56 -1.58
CA ALA A 39 -11.47 2.44 -0.50
C ALA A 39 -10.58 2.27 0.74
N GLU A 40 -10.26 3.37 1.42
CA GLU A 40 -9.43 3.35 2.63
C GLU A 40 -9.98 2.42 3.71
N PHE A 41 -11.32 2.45 3.91
CA PHE A 41 -12.00 1.57 4.86
C PHE A 41 -11.72 0.09 4.58
N THR A 42 -11.79 -0.33 3.31
CA THR A 42 -11.52 -1.71 2.90
C THR A 42 -10.07 -2.11 3.19
N CYS A 43 -9.11 -1.23 2.88
CA CYS A 43 -7.69 -1.49 3.17
C CYS A 43 -7.41 -1.54 4.68
N ARG A 44 -8.07 -0.70 5.47
CA ARG A 44 -7.99 -0.72 6.93
C ARG A 44 -8.50 -2.06 7.48
N GLU A 45 -9.59 -2.56 6.92
CA GLU A 45 -10.16 -3.85 7.32
C GLU A 45 -9.25 -5.02 6.94
N TRP A 46 -8.54 -4.94 5.81
CA TRP A 46 -7.50 -5.92 5.47
C TRP A 46 -6.35 -5.93 6.48
N CYS A 47 -5.91 -4.75 6.94
CA CYS A 47 -4.91 -4.65 8.00
C CYS A 47 -5.43 -5.30 9.30
N ARG A 48 -6.67 -4.99 9.70
CA ARG A 48 -7.32 -5.55 10.90
C ARG A 48 -7.45 -7.07 10.86
N LEU A 49 -7.82 -7.61 9.69
CA LEU A 49 -8.01 -9.05 9.47
C LEU A 49 -6.70 -9.79 9.17
N GLY A 50 -5.56 -9.10 9.15
CA GLY A 50 -4.25 -9.69 8.82
C GLY A 50 -4.16 -10.19 7.38
N ARG A 51 -4.97 -9.64 6.46
CA ARG A 51 -4.93 -9.95 5.03
C ARG A 51 -3.84 -9.19 4.28
N VAL A 52 -3.27 -8.16 4.92
CA VAL A 52 -2.07 -7.43 4.52
C VAL A 52 -1.17 -7.32 5.75
N ARG A 53 0.14 -7.49 5.59
CA ARG A 53 1.13 -7.34 6.67
C ARG A 53 1.31 -5.85 7.01
N ALA A 54 0.62 -5.38 8.04
CA ALA A 54 0.70 -4.00 8.51
C ALA A 54 1.18 -3.94 9.96
N GLU A 55 1.87 -2.87 10.32
CA GLU A 55 2.34 -2.58 11.68
C GLU A 55 1.65 -1.33 12.22
N LYS A 56 1.39 -1.29 13.53
CA LYS A 56 0.98 -0.05 14.18
C LYS A 56 2.21 0.76 14.55
N ARG A 57 2.39 1.93 13.92
CA ARG A 57 3.49 2.85 14.20
C ARG A 57 2.98 4.21 14.66
N LEU A 58 3.78 4.90 15.46
CA LEU A 58 3.51 6.30 15.79
C LEU A 58 3.67 7.11 14.50
N SER A 59 2.57 7.69 14.02
CA SER A 59 2.52 8.38 12.72
C SER A 59 3.09 9.81 12.77
N GLY A 60 3.48 10.30 13.95
CA GLY A 60 3.82 11.71 14.18
C GLY A 60 2.62 12.67 14.09
N ARG A 61 1.43 12.19 13.69
CA ARG A 61 0.17 12.94 13.66
C ARG A 61 -0.84 12.31 14.61
N GLY A 62 -0.82 12.76 15.86
CA GLY A 62 -1.74 12.36 16.93
C GLY A 62 -1.15 11.40 17.96
N ALA A 63 -1.89 11.17 19.04
CA ALA A 63 -1.45 10.39 20.20
C ALA A 63 -1.51 8.86 19.99
N PHE A 64 -2.08 8.39 18.88
CA PHE A 64 -2.39 6.97 18.68
C PHE A 64 -1.59 6.35 17.53
N PRO A 65 -1.07 5.12 17.70
CA PRO A 65 -0.43 4.38 16.61
C PRO A 65 -1.39 4.13 15.43
N ALA A 66 -0.93 4.39 14.22
CA ALA A 66 -1.67 4.16 12.98
C ALA A 66 -1.11 2.94 12.23
N TRP A 67 -1.94 2.29 11.41
CA TRP A 67 -1.49 1.23 10.53
C TRP A 67 -0.55 1.77 9.45
N CYS A 68 0.60 1.12 9.30
CA CYS A 68 1.59 1.37 8.27
C CYS A 68 1.90 0.07 7.52
N ILE A 69 1.96 0.14 6.20
CA ILE A 69 2.25 -0.97 5.31
C ILE A 69 3.64 -0.76 4.73
N SER A 70 4.50 -1.76 4.81
CA SER A 70 5.87 -1.66 4.30
C SER A 70 5.88 -1.73 2.77
N HIS A 71 6.90 -1.14 2.14
CA HIS A 71 7.07 -1.27 0.69
C HIS A 71 7.17 -2.73 0.21
N PRO A 72 7.92 -3.63 0.87
CA PRO A 72 7.93 -5.04 0.47
C PRO A 72 6.55 -5.69 0.52
N GLU A 73 5.70 -5.31 1.48
CA GLU A 73 4.33 -5.82 1.56
C GLU A 73 3.44 -5.28 0.42
N LEU A 74 3.60 -4.01 0.05
CA LEU A 74 2.91 -3.46 -1.12
C LEU A 74 3.26 -4.23 -2.39
N LEU A 75 4.55 -4.50 -2.62
CA LEU A 75 5.00 -5.29 -3.78
C LEU A 75 4.49 -6.73 -3.73
N ARG A 76 4.48 -7.35 -2.55
CA ARG A 76 3.89 -8.69 -2.34
C ARG A 76 2.41 -8.67 -2.70
N TYR A 77 1.64 -7.71 -2.17
CA TYR A 77 0.22 -7.57 -2.47
C TYR A 77 -0.04 -7.38 -3.97
N GLN A 78 0.75 -6.56 -4.67
CA GLN A 78 0.58 -6.37 -6.12
C GLN A 78 0.81 -7.66 -6.91
N ARG A 79 1.69 -8.55 -6.44
CA ARG A 79 2.01 -9.82 -7.08
C ARG A 79 1.01 -10.94 -6.73
N GLU A 80 0.66 -11.05 -5.46
CA GLU A 80 -0.01 -12.22 -4.89
C GLU A 80 -1.44 -11.93 -4.41
N GLY A 81 -1.79 -10.65 -4.29
CA GLY A 81 -3.04 -10.20 -3.68
C GLY A 81 -3.06 -10.34 -2.16
N LEU A 82 -4.27 -10.50 -1.63
CA LEU A 82 -4.53 -10.59 -0.20
C LEU A 82 -4.09 -11.92 0.38
N LEU A 83 -3.53 -11.89 1.59
CA LEU A 83 -3.27 -13.12 2.33
C LEU A 83 -4.58 -13.88 2.60
N PRO A 84 -4.50 -15.21 2.71
CA PRO A 84 -5.61 -16.03 3.18
C PRO A 84 -6.12 -15.51 4.53
N MET A 85 -7.43 -15.59 4.75
CA MET A 85 -7.93 -15.37 6.10
C MET A 85 -7.33 -16.41 7.03
N LYS A 86 -6.74 -15.96 8.15
CA LYS A 86 -6.42 -16.88 9.24
C LYS A 86 -7.73 -17.57 9.63
N GLY A 87 -7.70 -18.90 9.64
CA GLY A 87 -8.89 -19.76 9.57
C GLY A 87 -10.04 -19.26 10.43
N ASN A 88 -11.23 -19.26 9.85
CA ASN A 88 -12.47 -18.99 10.56
C ASN A 88 -12.54 -19.93 11.79
N PRO A 89 -12.56 -19.42 13.03
CA PRO A 89 -12.67 -20.28 14.20
C PRO A 89 -13.93 -21.16 14.16
N LEU A 90 -14.95 -20.79 13.39
CA LEU A 90 -16.19 -21.57 13.22
C LEU A 90 -16.03 -22.82 12.32
N ILE A 91 -14.93 -22.98 11.58
CA ILE A 91 -14.67 -24.19 10.76
C ILE A 91 -13.62 -25.10 11.42
N ALA A 92 -12.74 -24.55 12.25
CA ALA A 92 -11.69 -25.32 12.93
C ALA A 92 -12.25 -26.40 13.89
N ASP A 93 -13.45 -26.21 14.44
CA ASP A 93 -14.10 -27.16 15.36
C ASP A 93 -14.87 -28.29 14.67
N ARG A 94 -15.03 -28.27 13.34
CA ARG A 94 -15.81 -29.30 12.61
C ARG A 94 -14.97 -30.46 12.06
N LEU A 95 -13.67 -30.49 12.38
CA LEU A 95 -12.72 -31.52 11.93
C LEU A 95 -12.05 -32.28 13.09
N LYS A 96 -12.72 -32.36 14.24
CA LYS A 96 -12.38 -33.28 15.32
C LYS A 96 -13.47 -34.33 15.50
#